data_AF-A0AAW8L129-F1
#
_entry.id   AF-A0AAW8L129-F1
#
_cell.length_a   1.000
_cell.length_b   1.000
_cell.length_c   1.000
_cell.angle_alpha   90.00
_cell.angle_beta   90.00
_cell.angle_gamma   90.00
#
_symmetry.space_group_name_H-M   'P 1'
#
loop_
_entity.id
_entity.type
_entity.pdbx_description
1 polymer ?
#
loop_
_entity_poly.entity_id
_entity_poly.type
_entity_poly.pdbx_seq_one_letter_code
_entity_poly.pdbx_strand_id
1 'polypeptide(L)'
;SFLEEIARQIEALGANLQEVASLETGLPLARLQGETGRVTGQLRLFAELLRRGDFYGARIDVALPERKPLPRVDLRQYKVGVGPVAVFGASNFPLAFSTAGGDTVAALAAGCPVVFKAHSGHMAT
;
A
#
# COMPACT_ATOMS: atom_id res chain seq x y z
N SER A 1 7.44 -3.01 -10.70
CA SER A 1 7.86 -3.10 -9.27
C SER A 1 7.00 -4.13 -8.57
N PHE A 2 7.27 -4.47 -7.31
CA PHE A 2 6.44 -5.42 -6.54
C PHE A 2 4.95 -5.01 -6.50
N LEU A 3 4.65 -3.72 -6.26
CA LEU A 3 3.26 -3.22 -6.23
C LEU A 3 2.56 -3.30 -7.59
N GLU A 4 3.27 -3.03 -8.69
CA GLU A 4 2.69 -3.16 -10.03
C GLU A 4 2.44 -4.62 -10.40
N GLU A 5 3.26 -5.54 -9.91
CA GLU A 5 3.04 -6.98 -10.10
C GLU A 5 1.79 -7.44 -9.35
N ILE A 6 1.55 -6.97 -8.11
CA ILE A 6 0.29 -7.23 -7.40
C ILE A 6 -0.90 -6.72 -8.23
N ALA A 7 -0.82 -5.52 -8.80
CA ALA A 7 -1.89 -4.98 -9.64
C ALA A 7 -2.16 -5.88 -10.87
N ARG A 8 -1.10 -6.33 -11.55
CA ARG A 8 -1.19 -7.23 -12.71
C ARG A 8 -1.83 -8.57 -12.34
N GLN A 9 -1.49 -9.13 -11.18
CA GLN A 9 -2.05 -10.40 -10.70
C GLN A 9 -3.53 -10.27 -10.34
N ILE A 10 -3.94 -9.17 -9.70
CA ILE A 10 -5.36 -8.87 -9.43
C ILE A 10 -6.15 -8.76 -10.74
N GLU A 11 -5.61 -8.08 -11.75
CA GLU A 11 -6.26 -7.97 -13.06
C GLU A 11 -6.35 -9.31 -13.78
N ALA A 12 -5.32 -10.16 -13.63
CA ALA A 12 -5.30 -11.49 -14.23
C ALA A 12 -6.36 -12.44 -13.64
N LEU A 13 -6.78 -12.23 -12.39
CA LEU A 13 -7.93 -12.96 -11.82
C LEU A 13 -9.24 -12.63 -12.53
N GLY A 14 -9.35 -11.42 -13.10
CA GLY A 14 -10.44 -11.01 -13.99
C GLY A 14 -11.84 -11.22 -13.38
N ALA A 15 -12.72 -11.86 -14.16
CA ALA A 15 -14.11 -12.09 -13.78
C ALA A 15 -14.25 -13.01 -12.56
N ASN A 16 -13.32 -13.96 -12.35
CA ASN A 16 -13.42 -14.92 -11.25
C ASN A 16 -13.43 -14.21 -9.88
N LEU A 17 -12.52 -13.25 -9.68
CA LEU A 17 -12.49 -12.43 -8.46
C LEU A 17 -13.80 -11.69 -8.23
N GLN A 18 -14.38 -11.13 -9.28
CA GLN A 18 -15.62 -10.35 -9.20
C GLN A 18 -16.83 -11.25 -8.91
N GLU A 19 -16.88 -12.44 -9.48
CA GLU A 19 -17.93 -13.42 -9.24
C GLU A 19 -17.89 -13.93 -7.80
N VAL A 20 -16.72 -14.32 -7.29
CA VAL A 20 -16.55 -14.74 -5.89
C VAL A 20 -16.94 -13.63 -4.93
N ALA A 21 -16.44 -12.41 -5.15
CA ALA A 21 -16.79 -11.26 -4.32
C ALA A 21 -18.29 -10.94 -4.36
N SER A 22 -18.94 -11.10 -5.51
CA SER A 22 -20.39 -10.89 -5.66
C SER A 22 -21.18 -11.93 -4.87
N LEU A 23 -20.77 -13.20 -4.92
CA LEU A 23 -21.38 -14.28 -4.17
C LEU A 23 -21.27 -14.09 -2.66
N GLU A 24 -20.12 -13.64 -2.15
CA GLU A 24 -19.93 -13.41 -0.71
C GLU A 24 -20.63 -12.15 -0.20
N THR A 25 -20.65 -11.07 -0.99
CA THR A 25 -21.07 -9.74 -0.51
C THR A 25 -22.44 -9.28 -1.00
N GLY A 26 -23.00 -9.93 -2.02
CA GLY A 26 -24.22 -9.48 -2.71
C GLY A 26 -24.02 -8.19 -3.52
N LEU A 27 -22.79 -7.69 -3.69
CA LEU A 27 -22.52 -6.51 -4.49
C LEU A 27 -22.65 -6.82 -6.00
N PRO A 28 -23.23 -5.91 -6.80
CA PRO A 28 -23.31 -6.09 -8.25
C PRO A 28 -21.93 -6.16 -8.92
N LEU A 29 -21.78 -6.99 -9.96
CA LEU A 29 -20.52 -7.15 -10.70
C LEU A 29 -19.94 -5.82 -11.21
N ALA A 30 -20.78 -4.90 -11.72
CA ALA A 30 -20.33 -3.60 -12.18
C ALA A 30 -19.66 -2.76 -11.08
N ARG A 31 -20.16 -2.88 -9.83
CA ARG A 31 -19.54 -2.23 -8.67
C ARG A 31 -18.18 -2.86 -8.38
N LEU A 32 -18.08 -4.19 -8.41
CA LEU A 32 -16.85 -4.92 -8.13
C LEU A 32 -15.79 -4.70 -9.21
N GLN A 33 -16.19 -4.62 -10.47
CA GLN A 33 -15.30 -4.22 -11.58
C GLN A 33 -14.70 -2.83 -11.35
N GLY A 34 -15.53 -1.85 -10.96
CA GLY A 34 -15.05 -0.51 -10.59
C GLY A 34 -14.09 -0.55 -9.38
N GLU A 35 -14.36 -1.42 -8.41
CA GLU A 35 -13.51 -1.59 -7.23
C GLU A 35 -12.17 -2.29 -7.56
N THR A 36 -12.16 -3.26 -8.48
CA THR A 36 -10.93 -3.84 -9.06
C THR A 36 -10.08 -2.76 -9.75
N GLY A 37 -10.71 -1.88 -10.54
CA GLY A 37 -10.01 -0.74 -11.15
C GLY A 37 -9.44 0.23 -10.11
N ARG A 38 -10.18 0.48 -9.02
CA ARG A 38 -9.72 1.34 -7.92
C ARG A 38 -8.50 0.76 -7.21
N VAL A 39 -8.52 -0.51 -6.82
CA VAL A 39 -7.41 -1.12 -6.06
C VAL A 39 -6.13 -1.23 -6.90
N THR A 40 -6.25 -1.60 -8.18
CA THR A 40 -5.12 -1.71 -9.11
C THR A 40 -4.56 -0.34 -9.46
N GLY A 41 -5.40 0.69 -9.62
CA GLY A 41 -4.99 2.08 -9.76
C GLY A 41 -4.22 2.59 -8.54
N GLN A 42 -4.69 2.27 -7.32
CA GLN A 42 -4.01 2.65 -6.09
C GLN A 42 -2.62 2.01 -5.95
N LEU A 43 -2.49 0.73 -6.27
CA LEU A 43 -1.19 0.03 -6.32
C LEU A 43 -0.19 0.75 -7.25
N ARG A 44 -0.65 1.15 -8.45
CA ARG A 44 0.19 1.89 -9.41
C ARG A 44 0.54 3.30 -8.94
N LEU A 45 -0.41 4.00 -8.31
CA LEU A 45 -0.17 5.31 -7.69
C LEU A 45 0.94 5.24 -6.63
N PHE A 46 0.89 4.25 -5.74
CA PHE A 46 1.97 4.05 -4.76
C PHE A 46 3.29 3.64 -5.41
N ALA A 47 3.27 2.82 -6.47
CA ALA A 47 4.48 2.50 -7.22
C ALA A 47 5.15 3.76 -7.80
N GLU A 48 4.37 4.71 -8.32
CA GLU A 48 4.87 6.00 -8.80
C GLU A 48 5.41 6.86 -7.66
N LEU A 49 4.71 6.93 -6.52
CA LEU A 49 5.18 7.64 -5.32
C LEU A 49 6.56 7.13 -4.87
N LEU A 50 6.76 5.81 -4.88
CA LEU A 50 8.03 5.20 -4.49
C LEU A 50 9.17 5.56 -5.44
N ARG A 51 8.90 5.60 -6.76
CA ARG A 51 9.89 6.01 -7.76
C ARG A 51 10.32 7.47 -7.59
N ARG A 52 9.37 8.35 -7.25
CA ARG A 52 9.66 9.77 -6.98
C ARG A 52 10.55 9.95 -5.75
N GLY A 53 10.36 9.12 -4.71
CA GLY A 53 11.21 9.13 -3.51
C GLY A 53 10.92 10.26 -2.52
N ASP A 54 10.02 11.21 -2.84
CA ASP A 54 9.69 12.35 -1.95
C ASP A 54 9.19 11.90 -0.56
N PHE A 55 8.61 10.70 -0.48
CA PHE A 55 8.11 10.12 0.77
C PHE A 55 9.22 9.88 1.81
N TYR A 56 10.49 9.71 1.38
CA TYR A 56 11.62 9.59 2.30
C TYR A 56 11.81 10.83 3.16
N GLY A 57 11.33 12.00 2.71
CA GLY A 57 11.45 13.25 3.47
C GLY A 57 12.89 13.54 3.87
N ALA A 58 13.85 13.25 2.99
CA ALA A 58 15.27 13.34 3.27
C ALA A 58 15.67 14.77 3.64
N ARG A 59 16.43 14.93 4.73
CA ARG A 59 17.02 16.23 5.14
C ARG A 59 18.49 16.02 5.46
N ILE A 60 19.31 16.97 5.01
CA ILE A 60 20.77 16.92 5.12
C ILE A 60 21.26 18.24 5.72
N ASP A 61 21.80 18.17 6.93
CA ASP A 61 22.58 19.22 7.56
C ASP A 61 24.06 18.92 7.38
N VAL A 62 24.72 19.61 6.44
CA VAL A 62 26.13 19.39 6.10
C VAL A 62 27.04 19.74 7.28
N ALA A 63 28.14 19.00 7.47
CA ALA A 63 29.12 19.29 8.51
C ALA A 63 29.66 20.73 8.44
N LEU A 64 29.90 21.33 9.61
CA LEU A 64 30.62 22.60 9.76
C LEU A 64 31.72 22.41 10.84
N PRO A 65 32.90 21.89 10.45
CA PRO A 65 33.98 21.59 11.40
C PRO A 65 34.51 22.83 12.13
N GLU A 66 34.51 23.98 11.46
CA GLU A 66 35.05 25.23 12.01
C GLU A 66 34.04 26.04 12.84
N ARG A 67 32.81 25.54 13.02
CA ARG A 67 31.75 26.26 13.77
C ARG A 67 32.15 26.38 15.26
N LYS A 68 32.01 27.58 15.83
CA LYS A 68 32.20 27.85 17.26
C LYS A 68 30.86 28.03 17.99
N PRO A 69 30.74 27.68 19.29
CA PRO A 69 31.78 27.10 20.15
C PRO A 69 32.06 25.61 19.87
N LEU A 70 31.14 24.92 19.19
CA LEU A 70 31.26 23.49 18.88
C LEU A 70 31.02 23.23 17.38
N PRO A 71 31.80 22.31 16.76
CA PRO A 71 31.59 21.89 15.38
C PRO A 71 30.17 21.35 15.18
N ARG A 72 29.64 21.47 13.96
CA ARG A 72 28.43 20.75 13.54
C ARG A 72 28.84 19.47 12.81
N VAL A 73 28.37 18.33 13.28
CA VAL A 73 28.53 17.04 12.58
C VAL A 73 27.66 16.99 11.32
N ASP A 74 28.00 16.10 10.37
CA ASP A 74 27.10 15.77 9.26
C ASP A 74 25.89 15.01 9.83
N LEU A 75 24.68 15.53 9.61
CA LEU A 75 23.44 14.92 10.06
C LEU A 75 22.50 14.71 8.88
N ARG A 76 22.06 13.46 8.70
CA ARG A 76 21.13 13.06 7.66
C ARG A 76 19.97 12.31 8.28
N GLN A 77 18.77 12.65 7.85
CA GLN A 77 17.54 12.00 8.28
C GLN A 77 16.69 11.66 7.07
N TYR A 78 15.98 10.54 7.16
CA TYR A 78 14.97 10.11 6.20
C TYR A 78 14.01 9.15 6.91
N LYS A 79 12.83 8.92 6.33
CA LYS A 79 11.81 8.02 6.86
C LYS A 79 12.10 6.58 6.43
N VAL A 80 11.86 5.65 7.35
CA VAL A 80 11.90 4.20 7.12
C VAL A 80 10.61 3.57 7.62
N GLY A 81 10.29 2.37 7.13
CA GLY A 81 9.15 1.59 7.61
C GLY A 81 9.24 1.30 9.10
N VAL A 82 8.10 1.30 9.77
CA VAL A 82 8.01 1.12 11.23
C VAL A 82 8.18 -0.35 11.68
N GLY A 83 8.15 -1.29 10.74
CA GLY A 83 8.16 -2.74 10.99
C GLY A 83 6.88 -3.41 10.50
N PRO A 84 6.59 -4.66 10.93
CA PRO A 84 5.38 -5.37 10.52
C PRO A 84 4.08 -4.62 10.88
N VAL A 85 3.10 -4.62 9.97
CA VAL A 85 1.80 -3.96 10.12
C VAL A 85 0.67 -5.00 10.06
N ALA A 86 -0.22 -4.97 11.04
CA ALA A 86 -1.47 -5.74 11.01
C ALA A 86 -2.56 -4.92 10.29
N VAL A 87 -3.27 -5.55 9.34
CA VAL A 87 -4.35 -4.90 8.59
C VAL A 87 -5.65 -5.69 8.76
N PHE A 88 -6.75 -4.98 9.01
CA PHE A 88 -8.10 -5.53 9.15
C PHE A 88 -8.98 -4.97 8.04
N GLY A 89 -9.43 -5.83 7.12
CA GLY A 89 -10.21 -5.40 5.97
C GLY A 89 -11.63 -4.94 6.32
N ALA A 90 -12.16 -3.99 5.56
CA ALA A 90 -13.54 -3.53 5.67
C ALA A 90 -14.52 -4.47 4.95
N SER A 91 -15.72 -4.65 5.51
CA SER A 91 -16.77 -5.50 4.91
C SER A 91 -17.40 -4.92 3.65
N ASN A 92 -17.55 -3.60 3.58
CA ASN A 92 -18.32 -2.89 2.55
C ASN A 92 -17.52 -2.51 1.30
N PHE A 93 -16.21 -2.79 1.32
CA PHE A 93 -15.28 -2.62 0.20
C PHE A 93 -14.33 -3.83 0.18
N PRO A 94 -14.80 -4.98 -0.36
CA PRO A 94 -14.09 -6.26 -0.26
C PRO A 94 -12.77 -6.27 -1.03
N LEU A 95 -12.50 -5.28 -1.89
CA LEU A 95 -11.25 -5.19 -2.65
C LEU A 95 -10.43 -3.96 -2.23
N ALA A 96 -11.00 -2.75 -2.36
CA ALA A 96 -10.22 -1.50 -2.24
C ALA A 96 -9.84 -1.13 -0.80
N PHE A 97 -10.49 -1.71 0.20
CA PHE A 97 -10.21 -1.51 1.63
C PHE A 97 -10.08 -2.85 2.38
N SER A 98 -9.61 -3.88 1.67
CA SER A 98 -9.43 -5.23 2.21
C SER A 98 -8.00 -5.72 1.98
N THR A 99 -7.81 -6.99 1.61
CA THR A 99 -6.52 -7.69 1.49
C THR A 99 -5.46 -6.88 0.77
N ALA A 100 -5.75 -6.37 -0.42
CA ALA A 100 -4.85 -5.51 -1.20
C ALA A 100 -5.27 -4.03 -1.18
N GLY A 101 -6.05 -3.62 -0.17
CA GLY A 101 -6.61 -2.28 -0.06
C GLY A 101 -5.62 -1.22 0.40
N GLY A 102 -6.15 0.00 0.66
CA GLY A 102 -5.40 1.19 1.09
C GLY A 102 -4.26 0.92 2.05
N ASP A 103 -4.60 0.35 3.21
CA ASP A 103 -3.67 0.17 4.31
C ASP A 103 -2.56 -0.82 3.97
N THR A 104 -2.89 -1.95 3.32
CA THR A 104 -1.89 -2.92 2.86
C THR A 104 -0.93 -2.28 1.87
N VAL A 105 -1.44 -1.56 0.87
CA VAL A 105 -0.60 -0.95 -0.17
C VAL A 105 0.30 0.13 0.43
N ALA A 106 -0.23 0.98 1.32
CA ALA A 106 0.54 2.01 2.00
C ALA A 106 1.63 1.41 2.90
N ALA A 107 1.33 0.34 3.65
CA ALA A 107 2.30 -0.35 4.48
C ALA A 107 3.42 -1.00 3.65
N LEU A 108 3.07 -1.74 2.59
CA LEU A 108 4.06 -2.31 1.68
C LEU A 108 4.93 -1.23 1.03
N ALA A 109 4.32 -0.10 0.64
CA ALA A 109 5.05 1.04 0.09
C ALA A 109 6.02 1.66 1.11
N ALA A 110 5.61 1.75 2.39
CA ALA A 110 6.49 2.20 3.47
C ALA A 110 7.65 1.23 3.77
N GLY A 111 7.70 0.06 3.14
CA GLY A 111 8.69 -0.99 3.42
C GLY A 111 8.33 -1.86 4.62
N CYS A 112 7.05 -1.89 5.01
CA CYS A 112 6.55 -2.69 6.11
C CYS A 112 6.00 -4.04 5.61
N PRO A 113 6.41 -5.18 6.20
CA PRO A 113 5.69 -6.44 6.01
C PRO A 113 4.24 -6.30 6.50
N VAL A 114 3.30 -7.00 5.85
CA VAL A 114 1.88 -6.96 6.22
C VAL A 114 1.40 -8.33 6.68
N VAL A 115 0.68 -8.37 7.80
CA VAL A 115 -0.10 -9.51 8.25
C VAL A 115 -1.58 -9.13 8.17
N PHE A 116 -2.32 -9.73 7.25
CA PHE A 116 -3.73 -9.41 7.04
C PHE A 116 -4.64 -10.35 7.82
N LYS A 117 -5.62 -9.79 8.54
CA LYS A 117 -6.71 -10.55 9.16
C LYS A 117 -7.90 -10.56 8.20
N ALA A 118 -8.19 -11.72 7.62
CA ALA A 118 -9.31 -11.93 6.70
C ALA A 118 -10.66 -11.59 7.33
N HIS A 119 -11.49 -10.83 6.62
CA HIS A 119 -12.80 -10.42 7.11
C HIS A 119 -13.84 -11.52 6.85
N SER A 120 -14.65 -11.87 7.85
CA SER A 120 -15.58 -13.00 7.77
C SER A 120 -16.73 -12.84 6.78
N GLY A 121 -16.92 -11.62 6.26
CA GLY A 121 -17.94 -11.29 5.25
C GLY A 121 -17.49 -11.50 3.80
N HIS A 122 -16.22 -11.84 3.59
CA HIS A 122 -15.64 -12.12 2.27
C HIS A 122 -14.35 -12.94 2.44
N MET A 123 -14.49 -14.15 2.98
CA MET A 123 -13.34 -14.98 3.37
C MET A 123 -12.55 -15.52 2.16
N ALA A 124 -13.23 -15.72 1.04
CA ALA A 124 -12.63 -16.24 -0.18
C ALA A 124 -12.07 -15.13 -1.09
N THR A 125 -12.67 -13.94 -1.07
CA THR A 125 -12.28 -12.76 -1.86
C THR A 125 -10.91 -12.21 -1.43
#